data_AF-A0AAN6NJM3-F1
#
_entry.id   AF-A0AAN6NJM3-F1
#
_cell.length_a   1.000
_cell.length_b   1.000
_cell.length_c   1.000
_cell.angle_alpha   90.00
_cell.angle_beta   90.00
_cell.angle_gamma   90.00
#
_symmetry.space_group_name_H-M   'P 1'
#
loop_
_entity.id
_entity.type
_entity.pdbx_description
1 polymer ?
#
loop_
_entity_poly.entity_id
_entity_poly.type
_entity_poly.pdbx_seq_one_letter_code
_entity_poly.pdbx_strand_id
1 'polypeptide(L)'
;MATLLYRQERTDRSDDTTLSEGLARAVCILELLETDATSTLLRTLSTKSAQSTTLDFASRMNNARSANGFFDIIGEGTCGTVFEMPGTAAVAKVGSVANIRGLWRDFVFAGRAHQAIFSARPLLAVAFPGLELPHVPAALEFHRHDDAAFWDATTARLADPTHHYRPLHIAERIPPVPEPTRHALIHCFFEPDARDDAAEDPANAACLVRPYFGSRRPEGWAPTTLWNFPLWADAMEQIGLDADVLVCEMALGLAVLHWRAGLEASDVEFVLGTSAIKPALPTSVDSPVANIYAVDLRKRATHLYLLDFDKARDFRVDEPEQDLLPRLVAGVEGNDPYYPRPEINRQLWAAFANAYLEASAILLRDNLEKEHKTPAEEHRVLRLPQKFIDAWVTNMAEKVDNPLEDAIEFGGGGDAEDEGWGSDELGGGDQEDSDEDDEDSGEDEDSDEDDEDSDEEDGDDDAED
;
A
#
# COMPACT_ATOMS: atom_id res chain seq x y z
N MET A 1 16.52 95.05 9.76
CA MET A 1 16.12 94.24 8.59
C MET A 1 17.01 93.01 8.57
N ALA A 2 16.61 91.93 9.24
CA ALA A 2 16.23 90.64 8.61
C ALA A 2 17.26 90.17 7.57
N THR A 3 18.04 89.11 7.80
CA THR A 3 17.55 87.72 7.60
C THR A 3 18.46 86.68 8.29
N LEU A 4 17.79 85.64 8.79
CA LEU A 4 18.20 84.36 9.37
C LEU A 4 19.49 83.69 8.86
N LEU A 5 20.24 83.07 9.79
CA LEU A 5 20.89 81.77 9.56
C LEU A 5 20.69 80.87 10.79
N TYR A 6 19.97 79.78 10.55
CA TYR A 6 19.62 78.70 11.47
C TYR A 6 20.75 77.67 11.53
N ARG A 7 21.05 77.20 12.74
CA ARG A 7 22.14 76.30 13.09
C ARG A 7 21.77 74.86 12.66
N GLN A 8 22.65 74.21 11.90
CA GLN A 8 22.53 72.81 11.51
C GLN A 8 23.29 71.97 12.54
N GLU A 9 22.59 71.34 13.48
CA GLU A 9 23.12 70.23 14.26
C GLU A 9 22.59 68.92 13.66
N ARG A 10 23.56 68.08 13.28
CA ARG A 10 23.42 66.78 12.65
C ARG A 10 23.09 65.78 13.75
N THR A 11 21.92 65.15 13.71
CA THR A 11 21.58 63.99 14.54
C THR A 11 21.66 62.73 13.68
N ASP A 12 22.82 62.06 13.71
CA ASP A 12 22.96 60.64 13.35
C ASP A 12 22.42 59.79 14.51
N ARG A 13 21.13 59.45 14.49
CA ARG A 13 20.54 58.39 15.32
C ARG A 13 19.05 58.18 14.96
N SER A 14 18.74 57.34 13.98
CA SER A 14 17.34 56.89 13.79
C SER A 14 17.10 55.64 12.93
N ASP A 15 18.12 54.95 12.41
CA ASP A 15 17.87 53.84 11.46
C ASP A 15 18.02 52.43 12.05
N ASP A 16 18.54 52.31 13.28
CA ASP A 16 18.86 51.00 13.89
C ASP A 16 17.67 50.34 14.62
N THR A 17 16.77 51.15 15.17
CA THR A 17 15.60 50.66 15.94
C THR A 17 14.49 50.10 15.06
N THR A 18 14.30 50.65 13.85
CA THR A 18 13.26 50.20 12.92
C THR A 18 13.61 48.87 12.25
N LEU A 19 14.90 48.63 11.99
CA LEU A 19 15.39 47.39 11.40
C LEU A 19 15.32 46.23 12.42
N SER A 20 15.70 46.48 13.68
CA SER A 20 15.61 45.50 14.77
C SER A 20 14.15 45.12 15.11
N GLU A 21 13.23 46.09 15.15
CA GLU A 21 11.80 45.82 15.34
C GLU A 21 11.17 45.10 14.14
N GLY A 22 11.60 45.44 12.92
CA GLY A 22 11.19 44.76 11.69
C GLY A 22 11.65 43.29 11.67
N LEU A 23 12.89 43.02 12.07
CA LEU A 23 13.43 41.67 12.17
C LEU A 23 12.70 40.86 13.24
N ALA A 24 12.47 41.44 14.42
CA ALA A 24 11.76 40.76 15.51
C ALA A 24 10.30 40.42 15.14
N ARG A 25 9.62 41.28 14.38
CA ARG A 25 8.29 40.99 13.84
C ARG A 25 8.32 39.91 12.76
N ALA A 26 9.30 39.93 11.87
CA ALA A 26 9.46 38.89 10.85
C ALA A 26 9.73 37.53 11.49
N VAL A 27 10.61 37.46 12.49
CA VAL A 27 10.86 36.24 13.27
C VAL A 27 9.60 35.75 13.97
N CYS A 28 8.84 36.64 14.62
CA CYS A 28 7.59 36.28 15.28
C CYS A 28 6.53 35.76 14.30
N ILE A 29 6.44 36.33 13.09
CA ILE A 29 5.52 35.85 12.04
C ILE A 29 5.96 34.47 11.55
N LEU A 30 7.25 34.24 11.33
CA LEU A 30 7.78 32.94 10.93
C LEU A 30 7.52 31.87 12.00
N GLU A 31 7.78 32.18 13.28
CA GLU A 31 7.49 31.29 14.40
C GLU A 31 5.98 30.96 14.50
N LEU A 32 5.10 31.92 14.24
CA LEU A 32 3.65 31.69 14.22
C LEU A 32 3.21 30.81 13.05
N LEU A 33 3.80 30.98 11.86
CA LEU A 33 3.52 30.16 10.69
C LEU A 33 4.04 28.73 10.85
N GLU A 34 5.24 28.56 11.43
CA GLU A 34 5.78 27.24 11.78
C GLU A 34 4.90 26.54 12.82
N THR A 35 4.49 27.25 13.87
CA THR A 35 3.59 26.71 14.89
C THR A 35 2.25 26.27 14.28
N ASP A 36 1.69 27.06 13.36
CA ASP A 36 0.44 26.72 12.66
C ASP A 36 0.61 25.48 11.76
N ALA A 37 1.71 25.40 11.00
CA ALA A 37 2.02 24.26 10.15
C ALA A 37 2.23 22.97 10.97
N THR A 38 3.02 23.01 12.04
CA THR A 38 3.24 21.86 12.93
C THR A 38 1.94 21.42 13.60
N SER A 39 1.11 22.36 14.06
CA SER A 39 -0.19 22.03 14.65
C SER A 39 -1.15 21.41 13.63
N THR A 40 -1.08 21.84 12.37
CA THR A 40 -1.82 21.26 11.26
C THR A 40 -1.33 19.83 11.00
N LEU A 41 -0.03 19.58 10.95
CA LEU A 41 0.51 18.23 10.78
C LEU A 41 0.10 17.30 11.92
N LEU A 42 0.25 17.72 13.17
CA LEU A 42 -0.17 16.93 14.33
C LEU A 42 -1.65 16.56 14.23
N ARG A 43 -2.51 17.55 14.00
CA ARG A 43 -3.96 17.33 13.88
C ARG A 43 -4.28 16.43 12.71
N THR A 44 -3.58 16.56 11.58
CA THR A 44 -4.00 15.93 10.33
C THR A 44 -3.33 14.59 10.03
N LEU A 45 -2.18 14.29 10.63
CA LEU A 45 -1.50 13.01 10.51
C LEU A 45 -1.80 12.06 11.67
N SER A 46 -2.33 12.57 12.79
CA SER A 46 -2.80 11.70 13.89
C SER A 46 -3.97 10.83 13.40
N THR A 47 -3.83 9.52 13.58
CA THR A 47 -4.86 8.54 13.19
C THR A 47 -6.11 8.80 14.04
N LYS A 48 -7.31 8.72 13.41
CA LYS A 48 -8.63 9.05 13.99
C LYS A 48 -9.02 10.53 14.04
N SER A 49 -8.19 11.44 13.55
CA SER A 49 -8.61 12.83 13.34
C SER A 49 -9.63 12.91 12.19
N ALA A 50 -10.91 13.09 12.51
CA ALA A 50 -11.92 13.35 11.50
C ALA A 50 -11.72 14.77 10.93
N GLN A 51 -11.39 14.85 9.64
CA GLN A 51 -11.14 16.10 8.94
C GLN A 51 -12.25 16.40 7.95
N SER A 52 -12.64 17.67 7.89
CA SER A 52 -13.49 18.19 6.81
C SER A 52 -12.60 18.69 5.68
N THR A 53 -12.71 18.13 4.48
CA THR A 53 -11.98 18.61 3.30
C THR A 53 -12.71 19.77 2.64
N THR A 54 -11.94 20.58 1.94
CA THR A 54 -12.44 21.63 1.04
C THR A 54 -13.17 20.99 -0.15
N LEU A 55 -14.08 21.75 -0.77
CA LEU A 55 -14.97 21.30 -1.83
C LEU A 55 -14.24 20.68 -3.05
N ASP A 56 -12.95 20.99 -3.26
CA ASP A 56 -12.25 20.70 -4.50
C ASP A 56 -12.05 19.19 -4.78
N PHE A 57 -11.61 18.38 -3.81
CA PHE A 57 -11.41 16.94 -4.04
C PHE A 57 -12.73 16.20 -4.34
N ALA A 58 -13.77 16.46 -3.54
CA ALA A 58 -15.07 15.84 -3.72
C ALA A 58 -15.76 16.31 -5.01
N SER A 59 -15.62 17.59 -5.36
CA SER A 59 -16.11 18.14 -6.63
C SER A 59 -15.32 17.60 -7.83
N ARG A 60 -14.00 17.45 -7.76
CA ARG A 60 -13.18 16.83 -8.81
C ARG A 60 -13.60 15.39 -9.05
N MET A 61 -13.75 14.58 -8.00
CA MET A 61 -14.16 13.18 -8.15
C MET A 61 -15.60 13.06 -8.70
N ASN A 62 -16.53 13.91 -8.25
CA ASN A 62 -17.90 13.93 -8.79
C ASN A 62 -17.98 14.48 -10.22
N ASN A 63 -17.18 15.49 -10.59
CA ASN A 63 -17.14 16.02 -11.95
C ASN A 63 -16.48 15.02 -12.92
N ALA A 64 -15.45 14.31 -12.46
CA ALA A 64 -14.79 13.25 -13.20
C ALA A 64 -15.69 12.02 -13.42
N ARG A 65 -16.69 11.76 -12.56
CA ARG A 65 -17.71 10.73 -12.82
C ARG A 65 -18.54 10.99 -14.08
N SER A 66 -18.62 12.24 -14.52
CA SER A 66 -19.36 12.66 -15.73
C SER A 66 -18.47 12.90 -16.94
N ALA A 67 -17.15 12.94 -16.77
CA ALA A 67 -16.18 13.17 -17.83
C ALA A 67 -15.30 11.92 -18.00
N ASN A 68 -15.27 11.34 -19.20
CA ASN A 68 -14.45 10.17 -19.52
C ASN A 68 -12.96 10.57 -19.59
N GLY A 69 -12.37 10.91 -18.44
CA GLY A 69 -11.06 11.53 -18.31
C GLY A 69 -9.90 10.55 -18.56
N PHE A 70 -8.75 11.14 -18.93
CA PHE A 70 -7.48 10.44 -19.06
C PHE A 70 -6.95 9.97 -17.71
N PHE A 71 -6.23 8.87 -17.72
CA PHE A 71 -5.54 8.35 -16.55
C PHE A 71 -4.35 9.25 -16.21
N ASP A 72 -4.32 9.74 -14.98
CA ASP A 72 -3.23 10.58 -14.47
C ASP A 72 -2.24 9.72 -13.69
N ILE A 73 -0.95 9.92 -13.93
CA ILE A 73 0.11 9.25 -13.16
C ILE A 73 0.11 9.81 -11.74
N ILE A 74 0.00 8.93 -10.76
CA ILE A 74 0.02 9.28 -9.34
C ILE A 74 1.15 8.58 -8.57
N GLY A 75 1.90 7.71 -9.22
CA GLY A 75 3.08 7.07 -8.67
C GLY A 75 3.86 6.32 -9.75
N GLU A 76 5.17 6.27 -9.60
CA GLU A 76 6.06 5.54 -10.50
C GLU A 76 7.19 4.90 -9.69
N GLY A 77 7.52 3.66 -10.01
CA GLY A 77 8.57 2.92 -9.34
C GLY A 77 9.06 1.74 -10.18
N THR A 78 9.96 0.94 -9.60
CA THR A 78 10.52 -0.25 -10.24
C THR A 78 9.47 -1.30 -10.59
N CYS A 79 8.40 -1.36 -9.79
CA CYS A 79 7.30 -2.32 -9.92
C CYS A 79 6.23 -1.89 -10.94
N GLY A 80 6.31 -0.66 -11.47
CA GLY A 80 5.40 -0.15 -12.50
C GLY A 80 4.96 1.29 -12.26
N THR A 81 3.97 1.71 -13.05
CA THR A 81 3.38 3.04 -13.00
C THR A 81 1.94 2.93 -12.51
N VAL A 82 1.59 3.74 -11.51
CA VAL A 82 0.25 3.77 -10.91
C VAL A 82 -0.52 4.95 -11.47
N PHE A 83 -1.70 4.66 -11.99
CA PHE A 83 -2.60 5.62 -12.59
C PHE A 83 -3.86 5.80 -11.73
N GLU A 84 -4.26 7.04 -11.50
CA GLU A 84 -5.62 7.35 -11.06
C GLU A 84 -6.60 7.08 -12.20
N MET A 85 -7.71 6.41 -11.89
CA MET A 85 -8.83 6.25 -12.82
C MET A 85 -9.89 7.31 -12.52
N PRO A 86 -10.01 8.39 -13.34
CA PRO A 86 -10.92 9.48 -13.01
C PRO A 86 -12.37 9.02 -12.88
N GLY A 87 -13.04 9.54 -11.86
CA GLY A 87 -14.44 9.24 -11.57
C GLY A 87 -14.67 7.91 -10.83
N THR A 88 -13.61 7.16 -10.51
CA THR A 88 -13.72 5.94 -9.71
C THR A 88 -12.95 6.09 -8.39
N ALA A 89 -13.14 5.14 -7.47
CA ALA A 89 -12.32 5.01 -6.27
C ALA A 89 -11.20 3.98 -6.48
N ALA A 90 -10.72 3.83 -7.72
CA ALA A 90 -9.75 2.81 -8.10
C ALA A 90 -8.49 3.42 -8.76
N VAL A 91 -7.42 2.62 -8.76
CA VAL A 91 -6.17 2.89 -9.45
C VAL A 91 -5.83 1.71 -10.35
N ALA A 92 -5.08 1.98 -11.41
CA ALA A 92 -4.49 0.94 -12.25
C ALA A 92 -2.96 0.95 -12.08
N LYS A 93 -2.39 -0.14 -11.59
CA LYS A 93 -0.92 -0.35 -11.54
C LYS A 93 -0.51 -1.12 -12.79
N VAL A 94 0.15 -0.43 -13.71
CA VAL A 94 0.64 -0.98 -14.98
C VAL A 94 2.09 -1.44 -14.80
N GLY A 95 2.32 -2.74 -14.94
CA GLY A 95 3.64 -3.34 -14.82
C GLY A 95 4.36 -3.51 -16.16
N SER A 96 5.63 -3.88 -16.09
CA SER A 96 6.35 -4.38 -17.27
C SER A 96 5.92 -5.79 -17.62
N VAL A 97 5.91 -6.14 -18.91
CA VAL A 97 5.68 -7.51 -19.39
C VAL A 97 6.70 -8.49 -18.77
N ALA A 98 7.95 -8.05 -18.60
CA ALA A 98 9.01 -8.83 -17.98
C ALA A 98 8.76 -9.14 -16.49
N ASN A 99 7.94 -8.32 -15.79
CA ASN A 99 7.63 -8.49 -14.37
C ASN A 99 6.15 -8.85 -14.13
N ILE A 100 5.50 -9.57 -15.06
CA ILE A 100 4.10 -9.99 -14.88
C ILE A 100 3.91 -10.88 -13.64
N ARG A 101 4.91 -11.70 -13.28
CA ARG A 101 4.88 -12.56 -12.08
C ARG A 101 4.85 -11.73 -10.81
N GLY A 102 5.69 -10.69 -10.70
CA GLY A 102 5.68 -9.76 -9.56
C GLY A 102 4.35 -9.02 -9.45
N LEU A 103 3.80 -8.54 -10.56
CA LEU A 103 2.51 -7.84 -10.57
C LEU A 103 1.33 -8.75 -10.20
N TRP A 104 1.32 -9.99 -10.69
CA TRP A 104 0.32 -10.99 -10.32
C TRP A 104 0.41 -11.34 -8.82
N ARG A 105 1.64 -11.45 -8.31
CA ARG A 105 1.91 -11.67 -6.89
C ARG A 105 1.39 -10.53 -6.04
N ASP A 106 1.63 -9.28 -6.45
CA ASP A 106 1.09 -8.09 -5.79
C ASP A 106 -0.45 -8.16 -5.69
N PHE A 107 -1.13 -8.44 -6.81
CA PHE A 107 -2.59 -8.60 -6.86
C PHE A 107 -3.11 -9.69 -5.91
N VAL A 108 -2.52 -10.89 -5.96
CA VAL A 108 -2.96 -12.03 -5.14
C VAL A 108 -2.69 -11.80 -3.66
N PHE A 109 -1.50 -11.30 -3.32
CA PHE A 109 -1.09 -11.10 -1.93
C PHE A 109 -1.74 -9.87 -1.29
N ALA A 110 -2.01 -8.80 -2.04
CA ALA A 110 -2.87 -7.71 -1.58
C ALA A 110 -4.28 -8.23 -1.24
N GLY A 111 -4.88 -9.05 -2.11
CA GLY A 111 -6.17 -9.69 -1.85
C GLY A 111 -6.15 -10.57 -0.58
N ARG A 112 -5.11 -11.41 -0.43
CA ARG A 112 -4.92 -12.27 0.75
C ARG A 112 -4.75 -11.44 2.03
N ALA A 113 -3.90 -10.40 2.00
CA ALA A 113 -3.67 -9.51 3.13
C ALA A 113 -4.93 -8.73 3.50
N HIS A 114 -5.69 -8.22 2.53
CA HIS A 114 -6.98 -7.56 2.75
C HIS A 114 -7.97 -8.47 3.49
N GLN A 115 -8.12 -9.72 3.06
CA GLN A 115 -8.98 -10.70 3.75
C GLN A 115 -8.46 -11.05 5.15
N ALA A 116 -7.14 -11.21 5.30
CA ALA A 116 -6.52 -11.49 6.60
C ALA A 116 -6.81 -10.36 7.60
N ILE A 117 -6.59 -9.10 7.22
CA ILE A 117 -6.92 -7.91 8.03
C ILE A 117 -8.40 -7.86 8.37
N PHE A 118 -9.27 -8.07 7.37
CA PHE A 118 -10.71 -8.07 7.60
C PHE A 118 -11.13 -9.13 8.64
N SER A 119 -10.60 -10.35 8.52
CA SER A 119 -10.92 -11.46 9.42
C SER A 119 -10.30 -11.32 10.82
N ALA A 120 -9.15 -10.65 10.95
CA ALA A 120 -8.45 -10.43 12.20
C ALA A 120 -9.03 -9.27 13.02
N ARG A 121 -9.67 -8.31 12.36
CA ARG A 121 -10.23 -7.09 12.98
C ARG A 121 -11.10 -7.36 14.22
N PRO A 122 -12.11 -8.26 14.22
CA PRO A 122 -12.91 -8.48 15.42
C PRO A 122 -12.12 -9.08 16.59
N LEU A 123 -11.12 -9.92 16.32
CA LEU A 123 -10.29 -10.55 17.35
C LEU A 123 -9.38 -9.52 18.02
N LEU A 124 -8.69 -8.72 17.20
CA LEU A 124 -7.70 -7.76 17.69
C LEU A 124 -8.35 -6.50 18.27
N ALA A 125 -9.53 -6.10 17.82
CA ALA A 125 -10.25 -4.95 18.38
C ALA A 125 -10.61 -5.13 19.87
N VAL A 126 -10.79 -6.38 20.33
CA VAL A 126 -11.07 -6.68 21.75
C VAL A 126 -9.81 -6.55 22.59
N ALA A 127 -8.67 -7.04 22.09
CA ALA A 127 -7.40 -7.02 22.82
C ALA A 127 -6.72 -5.65 22.79
N PHE A 128 -6.90 -4.88 21.71
CA PHE A 128 -6.25 -3.60 21.47
C PHE A 128 -7.29 -2.47 21.34
N PRO A 129 -8.02 -2.13 22.43
CA PRO A 129 -9.04 -1.10 22.36
C PRO A 129 -8.40 0.25 22.01
N GLY A 130 -8.90 0.86 20.94
CA GLY A 130 -8.40 2.15 20.48
C GLY A 130 -7.16 2.08 19.59
N LEU A 131 -6.73 0.90 19.12
CA LEU A 131 -5.84 0.78 17.97
C LEU A 131 -6.61 0.33 16.73
N GLU A 132 -6.19 0.76 15.55
CA GLU A 132 -6.74 0.31 14.27
C GLU A 132 -5.77 -0.62 13.54
N LEU A 133 -6.30 -1.64 12.87
CA LEU A 133 -5.47 -2.41 11.94
C LEU A 133 -5.18 -1.57 10.69
N PRO A 134 -3.96 -1.63 10.15
CA PRO A 134 -3.65 -1.02 8.86
C PRO A 134 -4.62 -1.50 7.79
N HIS A 135 -4.97 -0.61 6.88
CA HIS A 135 -5.82 -0.91 5.74
C HIS A 135 -4.99 -1.53 4.62
N VAL A 136 -5.58 -2.42 3.84
CA VAL A 136 -4.98 -2.93 2.60
C VAL A 136 -5.95 -2.55 1.48
N PRO A 137 -5.52 -1.89 0.40
CA PRO A 137 -6.40 -1.62 -0.73
C PRO A 137 -6.98 -2.93 -1.29
N ALA A 138 -8.29 -2.96 -1.57
CA ALA A 138 -8.89 -4.14 -2.18
C ALA A 138 -8.35 -4.34 -3.60
N ALA A 139 -7.82 -5.53 -3.88
CA ALA A 139 -7.51 -5.96 -5.24
C ALA A 139 -8.81 -6.26 -5.99
N LEU A 140 -9.06 -5.57 -7.11
CA LEU A 140 -10.35 -5.60 -7.82
C LEU A 140 -10.29 -6.49 -9.06
N GLU A 141 -9.39 -6.18 -9.98
CA GLU A 141 -9.29 -6.85 -11.29
C GLU A 141 -7.83 -7.01 -11.71
N PHE A 142 -7.52 -8.02 -12.52
CA PHE A 142 -6.21 -8.20 -13.12
C PHE A 142 -6.37 -8.44 -14.62
N HIS A 143 -5.64 -7.69 -15.43
CA HIS A 143 -5.66 -7.79 -16.87
C HIS A 143 -4.27 -8.10 -17.40
N ARG A 144 -4.22 -9.09 -18.29
CA ARG A 144 -2.99 -9.45 -18.99
C ARG A 144 -2.77 -8.51 -20.18
N HIS A 145 -1.57 -8.56 -20.74
CA HIS A 145 -1.22 -7.80 -21.93
C HIS A 145 -2.07 -8.16 -23.17
N ASP A 146 -2.63 -9.38 -23.21
CA ASP A 146 -3.41 -9.97 -24.30
C ASP A 146 -4.94 -9.87 -24.11
N ASP A 147 -5.42 -9.15 -23.09
CA ASP A 147 -6.86 -8.91 -22.86
C ASP A 147 -7.41 -7.85 -23.83
N ALA A 148 -7.70 -8.27 -25.07
CA ALA A 148 -8.13 -7.37 -26.14
C ALA A 148 -9.38 -6.55 -25.76
N ALA A 149 -10.37 -7.16 -25.10
CA ALA A 149 -11.61 -6.47 -24.73
C ALA A 149 -11.37 -5.33 -23.74
N PHE A 150 -10.51 -5.56 -22.74
CA PHE A 150 -10.12 -4.52 -21.80
C PHE A 150 -9.30 -3.42 -22.48
N TRP A 151 -8.32 -3.79 -23.31
CA TRP A 151 -7.43 -2.83 -23.97
C TRP A 151 -8.17 -1.97 -24.98
N ASP A 152 -9.10 -2.51 -25.76
CA ASP A 152 -9.92 -1.75 -26.70
C ASP A 152 -10.73 -0.66 -25.98
N ALA A 153 -11.19 -0.92 -24.75
CA ALA A 153 -11.93 0.03 -23.93
C ALA A 153 -11.03 1.06 -23.20
N THR A 154 -9.80 0.70 -22.85
CA THR A 154 -8.93 1.48 -21.94
C THR A 154 -7.83 2.26 -22.64
N THR A 155 -7.38 1.82 -23.82
CA THR A 155 -6.26 2.42 -24.57
C THR A 155 -6.46 3.92 -24.80
N ALA A 156 -7.68 4.34 -25.14
CA ALA A 156 -8.00 5.76 -25.37
C ALA A 156 -7.89 6.64 -24.11
N ARG A 157 -7.84 6.05 -22.92
CA ARG A 157 -7.74 6.74 -21.62
C ARG A 157 -6.30 6.84 -21.12
N LEU A 158 -5.40 6.01 -21.61
CA LEU A 158 -3.96 6.07 -21.32
C LEU A 158 -3.28 6.97 -22.35
N ALA A 159 -2.90 8.17 -21.94
CA ALA A 159 -2.35 9.19 -22.84
C ALA A 159 -1.02 8.79 -23.48
N ASP A 160 -0.17 8.07 -22.73
CA ASP A 160 1.12 7.58 -23.23
C ASP A 160 0.99 6.12 -23.74
N PRO A 161 1.24 5.89 -25.05
CA PRO A 161 1.21 4.56 -25.65
C PRO A 161 2.21 3.55 -25.09
N THR A 162 3.25 3.98 -24.37
CA THR A 162 4.23 3.08 -23.76
C THR A 162 3.61 2.18 -22.66
N HIS A 163 2.42 2.53 -22.18
CA HIS A 163 1.66 1.77 -21.20
C HIS A 163 0.54 0.91 -21.80
N HIS A 164 0.35 0.93 -23.12
CA HIS A 164 -0.66 0.12 -23.80
C HIS A 164 -0.24 -1.36 -23.84
N TYR A 165 -1.22 -2.26 -23.76
CA TYR A 165 -1.01 -3.71 -23.87
C TYR A 165 0.07 -4.23 -22.91
N ARG A 166 0.03 -3.78 -21.66
CA ARG A 166 0.92 -4.24 -20.58
C ARG A 166 0.12 -4.96 -19.51
N PRO A 167 0.68 -5.90 -18.75
CA PRO A 167 -0.06 -6.44 -17.61
C PRO A 167 -0.38 -5.31 -16.63
N LEU A 168 -1.61 -5.28 -16.12
CA LEU A 168 -2.02 -4.35 -15.08
C LEU A 168 -2.95 -5.00 -14.07
N HIS A 169 -3.02 -4.42 -12.89
CA HIS A 169 -4.10 -4.73 -11.96
C HIS A 169 -4.79 -3.46 -11.49
N ILE A 170 -6.07 -3.59 -11.20
CA ILE A 170 -6.93 -2.54 -10.67
C ILE A 170 -7.11 -2.80 -9.17
N ALA A 171 -6.87 -1.78 -8.35
CA ALA A 171 -7.02 -1.84 -6.91
C ALA A 171 -7.83 -0.64 -6.40
N GLU A 172 -8.34 -0.73 -5.17
CA GLU A 172 -8.88 0.43 -4.46
C GLU A 172 -7.82 1.53 -4.36
N ARG A 173 -8.21 2.77 -4.61
CA ARG A 173 -7.32 3.91 -4.45
C ARG A 173 -7.14 4.20 -2.97
N ILE A 174 -5.90 4.53 -2.57
CA ILE A 174 -5.64 5.24 -1.31
C ILE A 174 -5.74 6.75 -1.59
N PRO A 175 -6.74 7.46 -1.05
CA PRO A 175 -6.78 8.91 -1.17
C PRO A 175 -5.55 9.56 -0.51
N PRO A 176 -4.95 10.56 -1.16
CA PRO A 176 -3.77 11.24 -0.63
C PRO A 176 -4.09 12.02 0.65
N VAL A 177 -3.04 12.45 1.37
CA VAL A 177 -3.24 13.36 2.51
C VAL A 177 -3.87 14.69 2.06
N PRO A 178 -4.66 15.35 2.92
CA PRO A 178 -5.38 16.57 2.54
C PRO A 178 -4.45 17.72 2.15
N GLU A 179 -4.95 18.64 1.33
CA GLU A 179 -4.19 19.81 0.88
C GLU A 179 -3.57 20.63 2.03
N PRO A 180 -4.27 20.91 3.15
CA PRO A 180 -3.64 21.57 4.30
C PRO A 180 -2.45 20.79 4.87
N THR A 181 -2.51 19.46 4.87
CA THR A 181 -1.41 18.60 5.31
C THR A 181 -0.22 18.74 4.36
N ARG A 182 -0.45 18.72 3.04
CA ARG A 182 0.60 18.88 2.04
C ARG A 182 1.31 20.23 2.14
N HIS A 183 0.55 21.33 2.26
CA HIS A 183 1.14 22.66 2.44
C HIS A 183 1.91 22.75 3.76
N ALA A 184 1.41 22.12 4.82
CA ALA A 184 2.14 22.08 6.09
C ALA A 184 3.42 21.22 6.01
N LEU A 185 3.42 20.12 5.25
CA LEU A 185 4.63 19.32 4.99
C LEU A 185 5.67 20.16 4.22
N ILE A 186 5.24 20.87 3.17
CA ILE A 186 6.10 21.76 2.39
C ILE A 186 6.67 22.85 3.29
N HIS A 187 5.84 23.51 4.09
CA HIS A 187 6.29 24.57 4.98
C HIS A 187 7.28 24.09 6.05
N CYS A 188 7.07 22.89 6.62
CA CYS A 188 7.93 22.37 7.68
C CYS A 188 9.25 21.78 7.18
N PHE A 189 9.29 21.25 5.95
CA PHE A 189 10.39 20.39 5.51
C PHE A 189 11.10 20.83 4.23
N PHE A 190 10.51 21.72 3.42
CA PHE A 190 11.15 22.21 2.21
C PHE A 190 11.92 23.50 2.49
N GLU A 191 13.02 23.66 1.78
CA GLU A 191 13.79 24.91 1.73
C GLU A 191 12.88 26.08 1.31
N PRO A 192 13.01 27.28 1.92
CA PRO A 192 12.11 28.39 1.66
C PRO A 192 11.90 28.71 0.18
N ASP A 193 12.97 28.65 -0.62
CA ASP A 193 12.94 28.99 -2.04
C ASP A 193 12.26 27.92 -2.91
N ALA A 194 12.05 26.70 -2.40
CA ALA A 194 11.42 25.59 -3.12
C ALA A 194 9.93 25.39 -2.76
N ARG A 195 9.40 26.15 -1.80
CA ARG A 195 8.05 25.94 -1.25
C ARG A 195 6.95 26.25 -2.26
N ASP A 196 7.07 27.37 -2.96
CA ASP A 196 6.06 27.80 -3.93
C ASP A 196 6.01 26.82 -5.11
N ASP A 197 7.17 26.46 -5.67
CA ASP A 197 7.28 25.47 -6.74
C ASP A 197 6.69 24.11 -6.32
N ALA A 198 6.99 23.65 -5.11
CA ALA A 198 6.43 22.40 -4.58
C ALA A 198 4.91 22.47 -4.33
N ALA A 199 4.37 23.63 -3.94
CA ALA A 199 2.94 23.79 -3.71
C ALA A 199 2.14 23.83 -5.03
N GLU A 200 2.74 24.37 -6.10
CA GLU A 200 2.12 24.47 -7.42
C GLU A 200 2.25 23.20 -8.27
N ASP A 201 3.21 22.33 -7.96
CA ASP A 201 3.44 21.07 -8.68
C ASP A 201 2.24 20.10 -8.56
N PRO A 202 1.53 19.79 -9.66
CA PRO A 202 0.40 18.87 -9.66
C PRO A 202 0.77 17.46 -9.19
N ALA A 203 2.02 17.01 -9.39
CA ALA A 203 2.47 15.70 -8.93
C ALA A 203 2.29 15.56 -7.41
N ASN A 204 2.55 16.63 -6.66
CA ASN A 204 2.47 16.63 -5.20
C ASN A 204 1.04 16.42 -4.67
N ALA A 205 0.00 16.54 -5.52
CA ALA A 205 -1.38 16.26 -5.14
C ALA A 205 -1.62 14.78 -4.73
N ALA A 206 -0.79 13.84 -5.21
CA ALA A 206 -0.88 12.42 -4.93
C ALA A 206 -0.13 11.98 -3.64
N CYS A 207 0.32 12.93 -2.81
CA CYS A 207 1.13 12.66 -1.62
C CYS A 207 0.54 11.59 -0.69
N LEU A 208 1.31 10.51 -0.51
CA LEU A 208 1.22 9.54 0.58
C LEU A 208 2.48 9.68 1.43
N VAL A 209 2.33 9.62 2.74
CA VAL A 209 3.44 9.84 3.69
C VAL A 209 3.95 8.50 4.20
N ARG A 210 5.26 8.24 4.12
CA ARG A 210 5.90 7.00 4.59
C ARG A 210 6.48 7.21 5.99
N PRO A 211 5.88 6.66 7.06
CA PRO A 211 6.40 6.82 8.42
C PRO A 211 7.61 5.90 8.63
N TYR A 212 8.80 6.49 8.79
CA TYR A 212 10.05 5.76 9.00
C TYR A 212 10.50 5.84 10.46
N PHE A 213 10.29 4.77 11.22
CA PHE A 213 10.71 4.69 12.62
C PHE A 213 12.09 4.05 12.82
N GLY A 214 12.62 3.38 11.79
CA GLY A 214 13.87 2.64 11.84
C GLY A 214 15.12 3.49 11.60
N SER A 215 14.95 4.78 11.32
CA SER A 215 16.06 5.68 11.01
C SER A 215 15.67 7.14 11.25
N ARG A 216 16.68 8.00 11.36
CA ARG A 216 16.54 9.47 11.40
C ARG A 216 16.85 10.05 10.02
N ARG A 217 16.41 11.29 9.77
CA ARG A 217 16.76 12.01 8.54
C ARG A 217 18.28 11.92 8.26
N PRO A 218 18.68 11.56 7.03
CA PRO A 218 20.07 11.68 6.60
C PRO A 218 20.58 13.12 6.72
N GLU A 219 21.89 13.28 6.96
CA GLU A 219 22.50 14.61 6.99
C GLU A 219 22.36 15.30 5.62
N GLY A 220 21.92 16.56 5.62
CA GLY A 220 21.70 17.33 4.39
C GLY A 220 20.47 16.89 3.58
N TRP A 221 19.59 16.04 4.13
CA TRP A 221 18.35 15.68 3.47
C TRP A 221 17.45 16.91 3.28
N ALA A 222 17.09 17.18 2.03
CA ALA A 222 16.12 18.20 1.65
C ALA A 222 15.17 17.58 0.60
N PRO A 223 13.85 17.52 0.87
CA PRO A 223 12.89 16.99 -0.08
C PRO A 223 12.70 17.95 -1.26
N THR A 224 12.53 17.39 -2.45
CA THR A 224 12.20 18.13 -3.68
C THR A 224 10.79 17.82 -4.18
N THR A 225 10.14 16.80 -3.63
CA THR A 225 8.77 16.37 -3.99
C THR A 225 8.06 15.77 -2.77
N LEU A 226 6.73 15.80 -2.81
CA LEU A 226 5.86 15.10 -1.87
C LEU A 226 5.51 13.68 -2.34
N TRP A 227 6.00 13.24 -3.50
CA TRP A 227 5.92 11.84 -3.91
C TRP A 227 6.72 10.96 -2.96
N ASN A 228 6.09 9.89 -2.46
CA ASN A 228 6.70 8.96 -1.51
C ASN A 228 7.36 9.66 -0.31
N PHE A 229 6.72 10.71 0.21
CA PHE A 229 7.35 11.60 1.19
C PHE A 229 7.76 10.84 2.48
N PRO A 230 9.07 10.74 2.78
CA PRO A 230 9.53 10.02 3.96
C PRO A 230 9.41 10.90 5.21
N LEU A 231 8.60 10.46 6.17
CA LEU A 231 8.46 11.11 7.47
C LEU A 231 9.25 10.33 8.51
N TRP A 232 10.48 10.79 8.73
CA TRP A 232 11.45 10.16 9.63
C TRP A 232 11.10 10.32 11.11
N ALA A 233 11.70 9.46 11.95
CA ALA A 233 11.45 9.43 13.38
C ALA A 233 11.63 10.79 14.06
N ASP A 234 12.69 11.52 13.73
CA ASP A 234 12.97 12.84 14.30
C ASP A 234 12.00 13.94 13.80
N ALA A 235 11.48 13.80 12.58
CA ALA A 235 10.44 14.68 12.06
C ALA A 235 9.09 14.43 12.76
N MET A 236 8.76 13.18 13.08
CA MET A 236 7.58 12.83 13.88
C MET A 236 7.70 13.34 15.32
N GLU A 237 8.89 13.21 15.93
CA GLU A 237 9.21 13.81 17.24
C GLU A 237 9.03 15.33 17.22
N GLN A 238 9.52 16.00 16.17
CA GLN A 238 9.37 17.46 15.98
C GLN A 238 7.90 17.88 15.87
N ILE A 239 7.05 17.10 15.19
CA ILE A 239 5.62 17.40 15.05
C ILE A 239 4.84 17.05 16.32
N GLY A 240 5.38 16.19 17.19
CA GLY A 240 4.68 15.65 18.35
C GLY A 240 3.62 14.61 17.97
N LEU A 241 3.82 13.89 16.86
CA LEU A 241 2.90 12.85 16.41
C LEU A 241 2.88 11.69 17.42
N ASP A 242 1.72 11.04 17.58
CA ASP A 242 1.54 9.88 18.47
C ASP A 242 2.23 8.62 17.88
N ALA A 243 3.57 8.64 17.88
CA ALA A 243 4.41 7.59 17.33
C ALA A 243 4.12 6.22 17.95
N ASP A 244 3.81 6.17 19.25
CA ASP A 244 3.46 4.95 19.98
C ASP A 244 2.26 4.22 19.35
N VAL A 245 1.23 4.97 18.96
CA VAL A 245 0.02 4.42 18.32
C VAL A 245 0.38 3.84 16.96
N LEU A 246 1.10 4.60 16.14
CA LEU A 246 1.48 4.18 14.79
C LEU A 246 2.36 2.92 14.80
N VAL A 247 3.37 2.85 15.67
CA VAL A 247 4.22 1.64 15.75
C VAL A 247 3.45 0.43 16.26
N CYS A 248 2.47 0.62 17.15
CA CYS A 248 1.61 -0.48 17.56
C CYS A 248 0.72 -0.94 16.39
N GLU A 249 0.10 -0.02 15.64
CA GLU A 249 -0.71 -0.37 14.46
C GLU A 249 0.12 -1.08 13.37
N MET A 250 1.38 -0.66 13.15
CA MET A 250 2.34 -1.35 12.29
C MET A 250 2.64 -2.78 12.79
N ALA A 251 2.85 -2.94 14.11
CA ALA A 251 3.07 -4.24 14.73
C ALA A 251 1.87 -5.19 14.55
N LEU A 252 0.65 -4.67 14.70
CA LEU A 252 -0.57 -5.43 14.44
C LEU A 252 -0.67 -5.84 12.97
N GLY A 253 -0.36 -4.92 12.04
CA GLY A 253 -0.31 -5.20 10.60
C GLY A 253 0.66 -6.33 10.27
N LEU A 254 1.91 -6.25 10.76
CA LEU A 254 2.93 -7.27 10.53
C LEU A 254 2.51 -8.63 11.14
N ALA A 255 1.94 -8.65 12.34
CA ALA A 255 1.44 -9.87 12.95
C ALA A 255 0.33 -10.53 12.12
N VAL A 256 -0.57 -9.74 11.54
CA VAL A 256 -1.60 -10.25 10.62
C VAL A 256 -0.96 -10.79 9.33
N LEU A 257 -0.01 -10.07 8.73
CA LEU A 257 0.70 -10.56 7.54
C LEU A 257 1.38 -11.90 7.80
N HIS A 258 2.15 -12.02 8.87
CA HIS A 258 2.85 -13.25 9.21
C HIS A 258 1.86 -14.38 9.55
N TRP A 259 0.97 -14.17 10.51
CA TRP A 259 0.28 -15.29 11.16
C TRP A 259 -1.15 -15.52 10.67
N ARG A 260 -1.72 -14.57 9.93
CA ARG A 260 -3.06 -14.72 9.34
C ARG A 260 -3.01 -14.81 7.82
N ALA A 261 -2.14 -14.05 7.16
CA ALA A 261 -1.96 -14.12 5.72
C ALA A 261 -0.87 -15.13 5.31
N GLY A 262 0.04 -15.49 6.21
CA GLY A 262 1.17 -16.39 5.89
C GLY A 262 2.14 -15.75 4.90
N LEU A 263 2.44 -14.46 5.05
CA LEU A 263 3.32 -13.68 4.16
C LEU A 263 4.54 -13.17 4.95
N GLU A 264 5.73 -13.24 4.38
CA GLU A 264 6.98 -12.78 5.03
C GLU A 264 7.18 -11.25 5.04
N ALA A 265 6.30 -10.50 4.36
CA ALA A 265 6.28 -9.04 4.28
C ALA A 265 7.49 -8.34 3.60
N SER A 266 8.28 -9.06 2.81
CA SER A 266 9.34 -8.49 1.96
C SER A 266 8.78 -7.41 1.01
N ASP A 267 9.42 -6.24 1.03
CA ASP A 267 9.10 -5.01 0.29
C ASP A 267 7.70 -4.43 0.54
N VAL A 268 6.99 -4.93 1.56
CA VAL A 268 5.69 -4.36 1.95
C VAL A 268 5.90 -2.97 2.54
N GLU A 269 5.18 -2.01 1.99
CA GLU A 269 5.27 -0.60 2.33
C GLU A 269 4.16 -0.16 3.29
N PHE A 270 4.52 0.71 4.23
CA PHE A 270 3.57 1.41 5.09
C PHE A 270 3.39 2.85 4.63
N VAL A 271 2.14 3.28 4.45
CA VAL A 271 1.85 4.67 4.08
C VAL A 271 0.68 5.24 4.89
N LEU A 272 0.75 6.53 5.20
CA LEU A 272 -0.37 7.30 5.68
C LEU A 272 -1.09 7.92 4.49
N GLY A 273 -2.36 7.53 4.34
CA GLY A 273 -3.31 8.09 3.41
C GLY A 273 -4.58 8.49 4.14
N THR A 274 -5.60 8.89 3.40
CA THR A 274 -6.91 9.17 3.98
C THR A 274 -7.97 8.21 3.51
N SER A 275 -8.96 7.91 4.36
CA SER A 275 -10.18 7.21 3.97
C SER A 275 -11.39 8.11 4.20
N ALA A 276 -12.42 7.95 3.39
CA ALA A 276 -13.69 8.60 3.67
C ALA A 276 -14.34 7.97 4.91
N ILE A 277 -14.84 8.82 5.80
CA ILE A 277 -15.59 8.38 6.97
C ILE A 277 -16.95 7.91 6.47
N LYS A 278 -17.14 6.58 6.45
CA LYS A 278 -18.43 5.99 6.09
C LYS A 278 -19.47 6.46 7.12
N PRO A 279 -20.62 7.01 6.68
CA PRO A 279 -21.71 7.31 7.60
C PRO A 279 -22.11 6.02 8.33
N ALA A 280 -22.46 6.14 9.62
CA ALA A 280 -22.94 5.00 10.39
C ALA A 280 -24.10 4.32 9.65
N LEU A 281 -24.01 2.99 9.48
CA LEU A 281 -25.08 2.24 8.84
C LEU A 281 -26.38 2.43 9.64
N PRO A 282 -27.53 2.64 8.98
CA PRO A 282 -28.80 2.71 9.68
C PRO A 282 -29.05 1.41 10.43
N THR A 283 -29.22 1.48 11.75
CA THR A 283 -29.44 0.31 12.61
C THR A 283 -30.91 -0.05 12.77
N SER A 284 -31.81 0.74 12.20
CA SER A 284 -33.26 0.50 12.23
C SER A 284 -33.85 0.52 10.83
N VAL A 285 -34.79 -0.39 10.58
CA VAL A 285 -35.59 -0.48 9.35
C VAL A 285 -36.46 0.78 9.15
N ASP A 286 -36.75 1.50 10.23
CA ASP A 286 -37.52 2.76 10.20
C ASP A 286 -36.66 3.96 9.77
N SER A 287 -35.35 3.76 9.58
CA SER A 287 -34.49 4.82 9.09
C SER A 287 -34.85 5.15 7.63
N PRO A 288 -34.86 6.43 7.24
CA PRO A 288 -35.09 6.79 5.84
C PRO A 288 -34.08 6.07 4.96
N VAL A 289 -34.54 5.60 3.78
CA VAL A 289 -33.69 4.95 2.78
C VAL A 289 -32.59 5.92 2.38
N ALA A 290 -31.41 5.77 3.00
CA ALA A 290 -30.24 6.56 2.70
C ALA A 290 -29.46 5.87 1.58
N ASN A 291 -28.90 6.66 0.66
CA ASN A 291 -27.90 6.13 -0.27
C ASN A 291 -26.63 5.81 0.54
N ILE A 292 -26.54 4.60 1.08
CA ILE A 292 -25.41 4.11 1.89
C ILE A 292 -24.10 4.02 1.08
N TYR A 293 -24.17 4.14 -0.25
CA TYR A 293 -23.03 4.23 -1.16
C TYR A 293 -22.63 5.67 -1.48
N ALA A 294 -23.35 6.67 -0.97
CA ALA A 294 -22.92 8.06 -1.02
C ALA A 294 -21.78 8.25 0.00
N VAL A 295 -20.57 7.92 -0.42
CA VAL A 295 -19.35 8.17 0.34
C VAL A 295 -19.22 9.70 0.49
N ASP A 296 -19.33 10.22 1.72
CA ASP A 296 -19.07 11.64 1.98
C ASP A 296 -17.56 11.89 2.01
N LEU A 297 -16.97 12.09 0.83
CA LEU A 297 -15.56 12.42 0.64
C LEU A 297 -15.14 13.72 1.33
N ARG A 298 -16.10 14.51 1.84
CA ARG A 298 -15.83 15.71 2.62
C ARG A 298 -15.35 15.39 4.02
N LYS A 299 -15.65 14.21 4.57
CA LYS A 299 -15.17 13.80 5.88
C LYS A 299 -14.18 12.67 5.71
N ARG A 300 -12.90 12.93 5.97
CA ARG A 300 -11.83 11.95 5.84
C ARG A 300 -11.07 11.79 7.14
N ALA A 301 -10.57 10.59 7.41
CA ALA A 301 -9.64 10.33 8.50
C ALA A 301 -8.33 9.79 7.92
N THR A 302 -7.23 10.12 8.57
CA THR A 302 -5.92 9.55 8.22
C THR A 302 -5.81 8.15 8.80
N HIS A 303 -5.39 7.21 7.97
CA HIS A 303 -5.19 5.82 8.35
C HIS A 303 -3.85 5.32 7.81
N LEU A 304 -3.31 4.31 8.48
CA LEU A 304 -2.17 3.56 8.02
C LEU A 304 -2.62 2.51 6.99
N TYR A 305 -1.86 2.39 5.90
CA TYR A 305 -2.10 1.43 4.83
C TYR A 305 -0.86 0.56 4.59
N LEU A 306 -1.11 -0.66 4.15
CA LEU A 306 -0.14 -1.64 3.65
C LEU A 306 -0.31 -1.77 2.14
N LEU A 307 0.79 -1.69 1.38
CA LEU A 307 0.80 -1.85 -0.07
C LEU A 307 2.14 -2.42 -0.58
N ASP A 308 2.19 -2.68 -1.89
CA ASP A 308 3.33 -3.26 -2.61
C ASP A 308 3.75 -4.65 -2.10
N PHE A 309 3.00 -5.67 -2.49
CA PHE A 309 3.28 -7.07 -2.18
C PHE A 309 4.04 -7.77 -3.30
N ASP A 310 4.60 -7.01 -4.24
CA ASP A 310 5.16 -7.55 -5.48
C ASP A 310 6.41 -8.39 -5.25
N LYS A 311 7.13 -8.23 -4.12
CA LYS A 311 8.28 -9.06 -3.70
C LYS A 311 8.04 -9.95 -2.50
N ALA A 312 6.89 -9.83 -1.84
CA ALA A 312 6.53 -10.69 -0.72
C ALA A 312 6.54 -12.17 -1.14
N ARG A 313 6.70 -13.06 -0.17
CA ARG A 313 6.57 -14.51 -0.37
C ARG A 313 5.65 -15.07 0.70
N ASP A 314 4.91 -16.11 0.35
CA ASP A 314 4.18 -16.84 1.35
C ASP A 314 5.06 -17.87 2.05
N PHE A 315 4.59 -18.29 3.22
CA PHE A 315 5.21 -19.33 4.00
C PHE A 315 4.13 -20.12 4.73
N ARG A 316 4.49 -21.33 5.14
CA ARG A 316 3.69 -22.16 6.03
C ARG A 316 4.29 -22.18 7.42
N VAL A 317 3.42 -22.13 8.42
CA VAL A 317 3.82 -22.14 9.84
C VAL A 317 4.51 -23.46 10.24
N ASP A 318 4.33 -24.53 9.48
CA ASP A 318 4.99 -25.83 9.66
C ASP A 318 6.39 -25.94 9.02
N GLU A 319 6.83 -24.91 8.29
CA GLU A 319 8.19 -24.88 7.74
C GLU A 319 9.26 -25.01 8.85
N PRO A 320 10.43 -25.60 8.51
CA PRO A 320 11.55 -25.68 9.44
C PRO A 320 12.01 -24.28 9.88
N GLU A 321 12.22 -24.11 11.18
CA GLU A 321 12.51 -22.80 11.77
C GLU A 321 13.81 -22.18 11.23
N GLN A 322 14.80 -23.02 10.88
CA GLN A 322 16.07 -22.58 10.32
C GLN A 322 15.94 -21.94 8.93
N ASP A 323 14.86 -22.22 8.20
CA ASP A 323 14.59 -21.67 6.88
C ASP A 323 13.60 -20.50 6.98
N LEU A 324 12.59 -20.65 7.86
CA LEU A 324 11.55 -19.65 8.05
C LEU A 324 12.06 -18.37 8.73
N LEU A 325 12.78 -18.48 9.86
CA LEU A 325 13.15 -17.29 10.64
C LEU A 325 14.07 -16.33 9.87
N PRO A 326 15.11 -16.78 9.14
CA PRO A 326 15.93 -15.87 8.33
C PRO A 326 15.12 -15.16 7.25
N ARG A 327 14.16 -15.83 6.63
CA ARG A 327 13.27 -15.23 5.63
C ARG A 327 12.38 -14.14 6.20
N LEU A 328 11.75 -14.40 7.36
CA LEU A 328 10.94 -13.37 8.04
C LEU A 328 11.79 -12.17 8.44
N VAL A 329 13.02 -12.39 8.94
CA VAL A 329 13.94 -11.30 9.30
C VAL A 329 14.37 -10.51 8.05
N ALA A 330 14.72 -11.21 6.96
CA ALA A 330 15.06 -10.56 5.70
C ALA A 330 13.89 -9.72 5.15
N GLY A 331 12.66 -10.20 5.29
CA GLY A 331 11.47 -9.49 4.83
C GLY A 331 11.13 -8.21 5.60
N VAL A 332 11.68 -8.03 6.80
CA VAL A 332 11.51 -6.76 7.55
C VAL A 332 12.75 -5.88 7.52
N GLU A 333 13.94 -6.46 7.42
CA GLU A 333 15.22 -5.73 7.35
C GLU A 333 15.54 -5.22 5.95
N GLY A 334 15.01 -5.88 4.90
CA GLY A 334 15.22 -5.49 3.51
C GLY A 334 14.30 -4.36 3.03
N ASN A 335 13.31 -3.96 3.83
CA ASN A 335 12.38 -2.89 3.48
C ASN A 335 13.01 -1.53 3.78
N ASP A 336 12.38 -0.47 3.26
CA ASP A 336 12.56 0.89 3.77
C ASP A 336 12.48 0.91 5.32
N PRO A 337 13.05 1.92 6.00
CA PRO A 337 13.20 1.95 7.46
C PRO A 337 11.89 2.24 8.22
N TYR A 338 10.82 1.51 7.90
CA TYR A 338 9.51 1.55 8.52
C TYR A 338 9.55 1.16 10.00
N TYR A 339 10.15 0.01 10.31
CA TYR A 339 10.06 -0.58 11.64
C TYR A 339 10.98 0.12 12.65
N PRO A 340 10.52 0.38 13.89
CA PRO A 340 11.36 1.00 14.91
C PRO A 340 12.60 0.15 15.20
N ARG A 341 13.70 0.80 15.58
CA ARG A 341 14.93 0.13 16.01
C ARG A 341 15.28 0.49 17.47
N PRO A 342 15.76 -0.46 18.29
CA PRO A 342 16.14 -0.20 19.69
C PRO A 342 17.18 0.93 19.84
N GLU A 343 18.07 1.08 18.86
CA GLU A 343 19.15 2.08 18.82
C GLU A 343 18.62 3.49 18.54
N ILE A 344 17.53 3.59 17.79
CA ILE A 344 16.89 4.86 17.44
C ILE A 344 15.94 5.30 18.54
N ASN A 345 15.05 4.41 18.97
CA ASN A 345 14.11 4.66 20.05
C ASN A 345 13.68 3.35 20.73
N ARG A 346 14.29 3.06 21.88
CA ARG A 346 13.99 1.86 22.68
C ARG A 346 12.54 1.76 23.14
N GLN A 347 11.86 2.89 23.38
CA GLN A 347 10.47 2.89 23.83
C GLN A 347 9.53 2.47 22.69
N LEU A 348 9.72 3.04 21.50
CA LEU A 348 8.95 2.67 20.31
C LEU A 348 9.20 1.21 19.89
N TRP A 349 10.45 0.75 19.97
CA TRP A 349 10.75 -0.68 19.76
C TRP A 349 10.01 -1.58 20.75
N ALA A 350 10.03 -1.24 22.04
CA ALA A 350 9.34 -2.03 23.05
C ALA A 350 7.82 -2.04 22.84
N ALA A 351 7.23 -0.90 22.48
CA ALA A 351 5.81 -0.80 22.14
C ALA A 351 5.46 -1.70 20.94
N PHE A 352 6.24 -1.60 19.86
CA PHE A 352 6.11 -2.43 18.67
C PHE A 352 6.23 -3.93 18.99
N ALA A 353 7.31 -4.35 19.64
CA ALA A 353 7.59 -5.76 19.91
C ALA A 353 6.51 -6.37 20.82
N ASN A 354 6.06 -5.65 21.86
CA ASN A 354 5.00 -6.11 22.73
C ASN A 354 3.67 -6.28 21.98
N ALA A 355 3.26 -5.27 21.20
CA ALA A 355 2.04 -5.33 20.41
C ALA A 355 2.09 -6.46 19.37
N TYR A 356 3.23 -6.65 18.69
CA TYR A 356 3.44 -7.73 17.74
C TYR A 356 3.30 -9.10 18.41
N LEU A 357 3.99 -9.33 19.54
CA LEU A 357 3.98 -10.61 20.24
C LEU A 357 2.58 -10.96 20.77
N GLU A 358 1.87 -9.98 21.35
CA GLU A 358 0.52 -10.19 21.86
C GLU A 358 -0.48 -10.47 20.73
N ALA A 359 -0.45 -9.70 19.65
CA ALA A 359 -1.30 -9.93 18.48
C ALA A 359 -1.01 -11.29 17.83
N SER A 360 0.26 -11.63 17.69
CA SER A 360 0.69 -12.93 17.15
C SER A 360 0.17 -14.10 17.97
N ALA A 361 0.23 -14.00 19.30
CA ALA A 361 -0.28 -15.04 20.19
C ALA A 361 -1.80 -15.23 20.04
N ILE A 362 -2.56 -14.14 19.89
CA ILE A 362 -4.01 -14.19 19.67
C ILE A 362 -4.33 -14.87 18.34
N LEU A 363 -3.68 -14.43 17.25
CA LEU A 363 -3.93 -14.94 15.90
C LEU A 363 -3.56 -16.42 15.78
N LEU A 364 -2.40 -16.82 16.31
CA LEU A 364 -1.97 -18.21 16.27
C LEU A 364 -2.88 -19.12 17.10
N ARG A 365 -3.36 -18.68 18.27
CA ARG A 365 -4.34 -19.45 19.05
C ARG A 365 -5.65 -19.65 18.31
N ASP A 366 -6.20 -18.60 17.69
CA ASP A 366 -7.42 -18.70 16.88
C ASP A 366 -7.25 -19.65 15.67
N ASN A 367 -6.04 -19.71 15.08
CA ASN A 367 -5.75 -20.67 14.02
C ASN A 367 -5.62 -22.11 14.57
N LEU A 368 -4.95 -22.30 15.71
CA LEU A 368 -4.76 -23.60 16.34
C LEU A 368 -6.08 -24.19 16.85
N GLU A 369 -7.01 -23.38 17.36
CA GLU A 369 -8.35 -23.88 17.75
C GLU A 369 -9.13 -24.49 16.57
N LYS A 370 -8.79 -24.12 15.33
CA LYS A 370 -9.40 -24.65 14.10
C LYS A 370 -8.66 -25.87 13.56
N GLU A 371 -7.42 -26.09 13.97
CA GLU A 371 -6.53 -27.15 13.46
C GLU A 371 -6.23 -28.15 14.58
N HIS A 372 -6.56 -29.44 14.41
CA HIS A 372 -6.34 -30.45 15.44
C HIS A 372 -4.84 -30.84 15.55
N LYS A 373 -4.01 -29.96 16.11
CA LYS A 373 -2.57 -30.17 16.29
C LYS A 373 -2.24 -30.88 17.60
N THR A 374 -1.07 -31.49 17.66
CA THR A 374 -0.55 -32.08 18.90
C THR A 374 -0.06 -30.98 19.86
N PRO A 375 -0.04 -31.22 21.18
CA PRO A 375 0.47 -30.24 22.16
C PRO A 375 1.91 -29.79 21.90
N ALA A 376 2.74 -30.66 21.31
CA ALA A 376 4.12 -30.32 20.97
C ALA A 376 4.20 -29.34 19.78
N GLU A 377 3.33 -29.51 18.78
CA GLU A 377 3.23 -28.60 17.64
C GLU A 377 2.65 -27.25 18.05
N GLU A 378 1.60 -27.24 18.87
CA GLU A 378 1.04 -26.00 19.45
C GLU A 378 2.12 -25.20 20.19
N HIS A 379 2.88 -25.87 21.07
CA HIS A 379 3.97 -25.23 21.81
C HIS A 379 5.07 -24.70 20.90
N ARG A 380 5.39 -25.38 19.82
CA ARG A 380 6.36 -24.90 18.81
C ARG A 380 5.85 -23.64 18.12
N VAL A 381 4.62 -23.71 17.59
CA VAL A 381 3.99 -22.61 16.82
C VAL A 381 3.86 -21.35 17.66
N LEU A 382 3.39 -21.45 18.90
CA LEU A 382 3.21 -20.30 19.79
C LEU A 382 4.53 -19.63 20.20
N ARG A 383 5.69 -20.26 19.97
CA ARG A 383 7.01 -19.68 20.23
C ARG A 383 7.65 -19.03 19.01
N LEU A 384 7.12 -19.24 17.81
CA LEU A 384 7.65 -18.64 16.57
C LEU A 384 7.72 -17.11 16.63
N PRO A 385 6.69 -16.38 17.13
CA PRO A 385 6.76 -14.92 17.21
C PRO A 385 7.92 -14.42 18.08
N GLN A 386 8.16 -15.07 19.22
CA GLN A 386 9.28 -14.72 20.10
C GLN A 386 10.63 -15.02 19.43
N LYS A 387 10.76 -16.20 18.81
CA LYS A 387 11.98 -16.57 18.08
C LYS A 387 12.28 -15.61 16.93
N PHE A 388 11.25 -15.15 16.23
CA PHE A 388 11.38 -14.13 15.19
C PHE A 388 11.90 -12.80 15.77
N ILE A 389 11.30 -12.28 16.84
CA ILE A 389 11.79 -11.05 17.50
C ILE A 389 13.24 -11.21 17.99
N ASP A 390 13.57 -12.34 18.61
CA ASP A 390 14.93 -12.62 19.10
C ASP A 390 15.95 -12.68 17.95
N ALA A 391 15.59 -13.34 16.85
CA ALA A 391 16.42 -13.42 15.65
C ALA A 391 16.60 -12.05 14.99
N TRP A 392 15.55 -11.24 14.96
CA TRP A 392 15.59 -9.89 14.41
C TRP A 392 16.51 -8.98 15.23
N VAL A 393 16.39 -8.99 16.57
CA VAL A 393 17.29 -8.23 17.45
C VAL A 393 18.75 -8.66 17.29
N THR A 394 18.99 -9.97 17.14
CA THR A 394 20.34 -10.50 16.90
C THR A 394 20.91 -9.97 15.59
N ASN A 395 20.11 -9.98 14.50
CA ASN A 395 20.53 -9.46 13.21
C ASN A 395 20.85 -7.96 13.25
N MET A 396 20.04 -7.16 13.96
CA MET A 396 20.32 -5.72 14.14
C MET A 396 21.67 -5.49 14.85
N ALA A 397 21.95 -6.25 15.91
CA ALA A 397 23.19 -6.13 16.66
C ALA A 397 24.42 -6.50 15.81
N GLU A 398 24.34 -7.56 15.00
CA GLU A 398 25.41 -7.99 14.09
C GLU A 398 25.74 -6.92 13.03
N LYS A 399 24.72 -6.25 12.47
CA LYS A 399 24.92 -5.16 11.50
C LYS A 399 25.57 -3.93 12.12
N VAL A 400 25.25 -3.60 13.37
CA VAL A 400 25.90 -2.50 14.10
C VAL A 400 27.38 -2.79 14.32
N ASP A 401 27.72 -4.05 14.59
CA ASP A 401 29.11 -4.46 14.82
C ASP A 401 29.92 -4.62 13.52
N ASN A 402 29.27 -4.77 12.35
CA ASN A 402 29.92 -4.90 11.05
C ASN A 402 29.28 -4.04 9.93
N PRO A 403 29.44 -2.70 9.95
CA PRO A 403 28.78 -1.79 9.01
C PRO A 403 29.37 -1.79 7.58
N LEU A 404 30.40 -2.60 7.29
CA LEU A 404 31.18 -2.56 6.05
C LEU A 404 30.66 -3.45 4.91
N GLU A 405 29.70 -4.35 5.16
CA GLU A 405 29.18 -5.28 4.14
C GLU A 405 27.98 -4.75 3.33
N ASP A 406 27.29 -3.71 3.78
CA ASP A 406 26.05 -3.20 3.15
C ASP A 406 26.27 -2.18 2.01
N ALA A 407 27.52 -1.99 1.54
CA ALA A 407 27.81 -1.18 0.36
C ALA A 407 27.60 -1.94 -0.98
N ILE A 408 26.96 -3.12 -0.94
CA ILE A 408 26.59 -3.85 -2.16
C ILE A 408 25.21 -3.35 -2.60
N GLU A 409 25.25 -2.49 -3.62
CA GLU A 409 24.10 -2.07 -4.42
C GLU A 409 23.13 -3.23 -4.69
N PHE A 410 21.86 -3.04 -4.32
CA PHE A 410 20.76 -3.78 -4.93
C PHE A 410 20.53 -3.23 -6.35
N GLY A 411 21.48 -3.54 -7.23
CA GLY A 411 21.46 -3.22 -8.65
C GLY A 411 21.71 -4.48 -9.47
N GLY A 412 20.74 -4.85 -10.30
CA GLY A 412 20.90 -5.83 -11.36
C GLY A 412 20.20 -7.16 -11.08
N GLY A 413 19.09 -7.37 -11.79
CA GLY A 413 18.50 -8.69 -11.93
C GLY A 413 19.55 -9.68 -12.45
N GLY A 414 19.74 -10.74 -11.67
CA GLY A 414 20.29 -11.99 -12.15
C GLY A 414 19.13 -12.90 -12.52
N ASP A 415 18.94 -13.09 -13.82
CA ASP A 415 18.04 -14.09 -14.38
C ASP A 415 18.29 -15.45 -13.72
N ALA A 416 17.27 -15.97 -13.06
CA ALA A 416 17.20 -17.37 -12.66
C ALA A 416 15.96 -17.98 -13.32
N GLU A 417 16.24 -18.50 -14.50
CA GLU A 417 15.70 -19.70 -15.13
C GLU A 417 14.16 -19.78 -15.26
N ASP A 418 13.78 -19.52 -16.51
CA ASP A 418 12.63 -19.98 -17.25
C ASP A 418 12.32 -21.46 -16.99
N GLU A 419 11.56 -21.75 -15.93
CA GLU A 419 10.66 -22.91 -15.95
C GLU A 419 9.45 -22.54 -16.80
N GLY A 420 9.61 -22.87 -18.08
CA GLY A 420 8.58 -22.82 -19.10
C GLY A 420 7.34 -23.55 -18.61
N TRP A 421 6.20 -22.89 -18.77
CA TRP A 421 4.90 -23.52 -18.59
C TRP A 421 4.75 -24.58 -19.67
N GLY A 422 5.02 -25.83 -19.27
CA GLY A 422 4.72 -27.02 -20.06
C GLY A 422 3.25 -27.00 -20.44
N SER A 423 3.02 -26.76 -21.73
CA SER A 423 1.79 -27.11 -22.41
C SER A 423 1.79 -28.63 -22.58
N ASP A 424 1.14 -29.37 -21.69
CA ASP A 424 0.82 -30.76 -21.94
C ASP A 424 -0.60 -31.03 -21.43
N GLU A 425 -1.53 -31.16 -22.37
CA GLU A 425 -2.48 -32.28 -22.45
C GLU A 425 -3.43 -32.05 -23.63
N LEU A 426 -2.98 -32.35 -24.85
CA LEU A 426 -3.82 -32.97 -25.87
C LEU A 426 -2.96 -33.99 -26.62
N GLY A 427 -3.28 -35.25 -26.39
CA GLY A 427 -2.52 -36.40 -26.87
C GLY A 427 -2.68 -36.68 -28.36
N GLY A 428 -1.78 -37.54 -28.83
CA GLY A 428 -1.81 -38.15 -30.16
C GLY A 428 -0.40 -38.56 -30.56
N GLY A 429 -0.07 -39.84 -30.35
CA GLY A 429 1.25 -40.40 -30.62
C GLY A 429 1.60 -40.43 -32.10
N ASP A 430 2.90 -40.27 -32.36
CA ASP A 430 3.55 -40.47 -33.66
C ASP A 430 3.67 -41.96 -34.02
N GLN A 431 3.78 -42.18 -35.34
CA GLN A 431 4.44 -43.26 -36.11
C GLN A 431 3.49 -43.74 -37.23
N GLU A 432 3.88 -43.92 -38.49
CA GLU A 432 5.15 -43.83 -39.21
C GLU A 432 4.79 -43.97 -40.70
N ASP A 433 5.59 -43.33 -41.56
CA ASP A 433 6.03 -43.76 -42.90
C ASP A 433 5.09 -44.06 -44.09
N SER A 434 5.68 -43.72 -45.25
CA SER A 434 5.50 -44.25 -46.61
C SER A 434 4.51 -43.54 -47.56
N ASP A 435 5.12 -42.81 -48.49
CA ASP A 435 5.11 -43.02 -49.94
C ASP A 435 3.81 -43.03 -50.77
N GLU A 436 3.94 -42.35 -51.90
CA GLU A 436 3.33 -42.58 -53.23
C GLU A 436 1.91 -42.02 -53.54
N ASP A 437 1.95 -41.06 -54.48
CA ASP A 437 1.23 -41.01 -55.76
C ASP A 437 -0.31 -40.90 -55.84
N ASP A 438 -0.70 -39.77 -56.44
CA ASP A 438 -1.59 -39.61 -57.61
C ASP A 438 -3.00 -40.23 -57.68
N GLU A 439 -3.91 -39.36 -58.18
CA GLU A 439 -5.17 -39.67 -58.90
C GLU A 439 -6.31 -40.28 -58.04
N ASP A 440 -7.60 -40.16 -58.31
CA ASP A 440 -8.52 -39.42 -59.19
C ASP A 440 -9.91 -39.97 -58.80
N SER A 441 -10.99 -39.22 -59.07
CA SER A 441 -12.41 -39.66 -59.02
C SER A 441 -12.97 -40.10 -57.66
N GLY A 442 -14.15 -39.68 -57.20
CA GLY A 442 -15.41 -39.59 -57.93
C GLY A 442 -16.18 -40.89 -57.74
N GLU A 443 -17.46 -40.76 -57.40
CA GLU A 443 -18.54 -41.78 -57.42
C GLU A 443 -19.17 -42.15 -56.07
N ASP A 444 -20.38 -41.60 -55.94
CA ASP A 444 -21.59 -42.12 -55.29
C ASP A 444 -21.81 -43.64 -55.48
N GLU A 445 -22.54 -44.25 -54.53
CA GLU A 445 -23.59 -45.29 -54.67
C GLU A 445 -23.80 -45.91 -53.26
N ASP A 446 -24.94 -45.69 -52.60
CA ASP A 446 -26.24 -46.39 -52.74
C ASP A 446 -26.30 -47.77 -52.03
N SER A 447 -27.54 -48.15 -51.70
CA SER A 447 -28.06 -49.39 -51.09
C SER A 447 -28.21 -49.38 -49.55
N ASP A 448 -29.41 -49.24 -48.98
CA ASP A 448 -30.67 -50.03 -49.04
C ASP A 448 -30.76 -50.92 -47.77
N GLU A 449 -31.77 -50.68 -46.94
CA GLU A 449 -32.96 -51.56 -46.74
C GLU A 449 -32.61 -52.74 -45.81
N ASP A 450 -33.09 -52.78 -44.57
CA ASP A 450 -34.38 -53.34 -44.09
C ASP A 450 -33.99 -54.01 -42.75
N ASP A 451 -34.79 -54.33 -41.75
CA ASP A 451 -36.21 -54.24 -41.41
C ASP A 451 -36.28 -54.70 -39.92
N GLU A 452 -37.38 -54.36 -39.25
CA GLU A 452 -38.14 -55.19 -38.28
C GLU A 452 -37.36 -55.91 -37.13
N ASP A 453 -37.76 -55.90 -35.86
CA ASP A 453 -39.09 -55.86 -35.28
C ASP A 453 -38.96 -55.84 -33.74
N SER A 454 -40.03 -55.37 -33.08
CA SER A 454 -40.64 -55.88 -31.82
C SER A 454 -39.79 -56.07 -30.53
N ASP A 455 -40.20 -55.88 -29.28
CA ASP A 455 -41.46 -55.70 -28.54
C ASP A 455 -41.10 -54.96 -27.22
N GLU A 456 -41.88 -53.98 -26.78
CA GLU A 456 -42.79 -54.03 -25.61
C GLU A 456 -42.33 -54.91 -24.42
N GLU A 457 -42.09 -54.31 -23.25
CA GLU A 457 -42.92 -54.58 -22.06
C GLU A 457 -42.62 -53.60 -20.90
N ASP A 458 -43.72 -53.14 -20.33
CA ASP A 458 -43.88 -52.26 -19.18
C ASP A 458 -43.36 -52.85 -17.86
N GLY A 459 -43.11 -51.98 -16.88
CA GLY A 459 -42.84 -52.40 -15.50
C GLY A 459 -42.74 -51.23 -14.54
N ASP A 460 -43.91 -50.77 -14.09
CA ASP A 460 -44.15 -49.94 -12.90
C ASP A 460 -43.36 -50.43 -11.67
N ASP A 461 -42.98 -49.52 -10.76
CA ASP A 461 -43.63 -49.49 -9.43
C ASP A 461 -43.12 -48.31 -8.57
N ASP A 462 -44.11 -47.55 -8.11
CA ASP A 462 -44.07 -46.51 -7.08
C ASP A 462 -44.03 -47.12 -5.66
N ALA A 463 -43.45 -46.33 -4.74
CA ALA A 463 -43.81 -46.13 -3.33
C ALA A 463 -43.82 -47.30 -2.33
N GLU A 464 -43.04 -47.15 -1.25
CA GLU A 464 -43.49 -47.09 0.17
C GLU A 464 -42.27 -46.96 1.11
N ASP A 465 -42.12 -45.79 1.77
CA ASP A 465 -42.07 -45.60 3.25
C ASP A 465 -41.71 -44.15 3.65
#